data_AF-A0A962VMF0-F1
#
_entry.id   AF-A0A962VMF0-F1
#
_cell.length_a   1.000
_cell.length_b   1.000
_cell.length_c   1.000
_cell.angle_alpha   90.00
_cell.angle_beta   90.00
_cell.angle_gamma   90.00
#
_symmetry.space_group_name_H-M   'P 1'
#
loop_
_entity.id
_entity.type
_entity.pdbx_description
1 polymer ?
#
loop_
_entity_poly.entity_id
_entity_poly.type
_entity_poly.pdbx_seq_one_letter_code
_entity_poly.pdbx_strand_id
1 'polypeptide(L)' 'SLPGTGEHPAAPVYVDGLKTVTLKGDHIAAEFQAIVDDYVRSHYGDGAGSA' A
#
# COMPACT_ATOMS: atom_id res chain seq x y z
N SER A 1 -17.71 -17.95 -19.88
CA SER A 1 -17.49 -17.10 -18.71
C SER A 1 -16.47 -17.78 -17.83
N LEU A 2 -15.26 -17.23 -17.71
CA LEU A 2 -14.23 -17.85 -16.88
C LEU A 2 -14.46 -17.44 -15.41
N PRO A 3 -14.43 -18.40 -14.48
CA PRO A 3 -14.77 -18.18 -13.08
C PRO A 3 -13.64 -17.40 -12.39
N GLY A 4 -13.90 -16.15 -12.02
CA GLY A 4 -12.99 -15.33 -11.19
C GLY A 4 -13.58 -15.00 -9.80
N THR A 5 -14.71 -15.60 -9.43
CA THR A 5 -15.48 -15.26 -8.22
C THR A 5 -15.03 -16.01 -6.96
N GLY A 6 -13.74 -16.37 -6.84
CA GLY A 6 -13.26 -17.18 -5.71
C GLY A 6 -11.78 -17.08 -5.37
N GLU A 7 -10.99 -16.26 -6.07
CA GLU A 7 -9.61 -16.01 -5.67
C GLU A 7 -9.59 -14.82 -4.71
N HIS A 8 -9.13 -15.03 -3.48
CA HIS A 8 -8.88 -13.92 -2.57
C HIS A 8 -7.75 -13.07 -3.16
N PRO A 9 -8.04 -11.82 -3.60
CA PRO A 9 -7.03 -10.99 -4.24
C PRO A 9 -5.88 -10.75 -3.26
N ALA A 10 -4.65 -10.73 -3.76
CA ALA A 10 -3.46 -10.54 -2.96
C ALA A 10 -2.45 -9.64 -3.68
N ALA A 11 -1.88 -8.67 -2.97
CA ALA A 11 -0.95 -7.68 -3.52
C ALA A 11 0.27 -7.49 -2.60
N PRO A 12 1.47 -7.96 -2.98
CA PRO A 12 2.69 -7.70 -2.23
C PRO A 12 3.10 -6.22 -2.38
N VAL A 13 3.33 -5.55 -1.25
CA VAL A 13 3.77 -4.16 -1.18
C VAL A 13 5.25 -4.13 -0.81
N TYR A 14 6.01 -3.31 -1.54
CA TYR A 14 7.43 -3.07 -1.32
C TYR A 14 7.66 -1.63 -0.91
N VAL A 15 8.49 -1.41 0.10
CA VAL A 15 8.92 -0.09 0.56
C VAL A 15 10.45 -0.07 0.44
N ASP A 16 10.99 0.91 -0.26
CA ASP A 16 12.43 1.05 -0.51
C ASP A 16 13.10 -0.23 -1.06
N GLY A 17 12.39 -0.94 -1.94
CA GLY A 17 12.86 -2.18 -2.58
C GLY A 17 12.75 -3.44 -1.72
N LEU A 18 12.28 -3.34 -0.47
CA LEU A 18 12.09 -4.46 0.44
C LEU A 18 10.60 -4.83 0.53
N LYS A 19 10.30 -6.14 0.51
CA LYS A 19 8.92 -6.63 0.69
C LYS A 19 8.49 -6.43 2.14
N THR A 20 7.45 -5.63 2.37
CA THR A 20 7.00 -5.29 3.72
C THR A 20 5.75 -6.07 4.11
N VAL A 21 4.70 -6.03 3.28
CA VAL A 21 3.42 -6.67 3.57
C VAL A 21 2.82 -7.27 2.29
N THR A 22 1.84 -8.15 2.43
CA THR A 22 1.00 -8.60 1.31
C THR A 22 -0.44 -8.35 1.70
N LEU A 23 -1.05 -7.35 1.05
CA LEU A 23 -2.45 -6.97 1.25
C LEU A 23 -3.34 -8.05 0.64
N LYS A 24 -4.49 -8.32 1.25
CA LYS A 24 -5.41 -9.37 0.80
C LYS A 24 -6.86 -8.96 0.97
N GLY A 25 -7.73 -9.48 0.10
CA GLY A 25 -9.18 -9.24 0.18
C GLY A 25 -9.61 -7.90 -0.41
N ASP A 26 -10.82 -7.48 -0.05
CA ASP A 26 -11.52 -6.42 -0.80
C ASP A 26 -11.03 -5.00 -0.47
N HIS A 27 -10.23 -4.85 0.59
CA HIS A 27 -9.77 -3.55 1.10
C HIS A 27 -8.36 -3.16 0.66
N ILE A 28 -7.74 -3.89 -0.28
CA ILE A 28 -6.37 -3.65 -0.76
C ILE A 28 -6.13 -2.19 -1.13
N ALA A 29 -7.07 -1.54 -1.83
CA ALA A 29 -6.91 -0.15 -2.25
C ALA A 29 -6.81 0.83 -1.06
N ALA A 30 -7.68 0.68 -0.06
CA ALA A 30 -7.70 1.54 1.12
C ALA A 30 -6.47 1.30 2.00
N GLU A 31 -6.09 0.03 2.19
CA GLU A 31 -4.89 -0.34 2.96
C GLU A 31 -3.62 0.16 2.27
N PHE A 32 -3.53 0.05 0.94
CA PHE A 32 -2.39 0.56 0.19
C PHE A 32 -2.28 2.08 0.29
N GLN A 33 -3.40 2.80 0.18
CA GLN A 33 -3.40 4.25 0.32
C GLN A 33 -2.90 4.70 1.69
N ALA A 34 -3.32 4.01 2.77
CA ALA A 34 -2.81 4.29 4.11
C ALA A 34 -1.28 4.10 4.21
N ILE A 35 -0.74 3.03 3.61
CA ILE A 35 0.70 2.77 3.57
C ILE A 35 1.46 3.87 2.82
N VAL A 36 0.92 4.33 1.68
CA VAL A 36 1.51 5.44 0.92
C VAL A 36 1.48 6.73 1.74
N ASP A 37 0.36 7.05 2.36
CA ASP A 37 0.22 8.27 3.18
C ASP A 37 1.19 8.26 4.37
N ASP A 38 1.34 7.13 5.04
CA ASP A 38 2.34 6.95 6.12
C ASP A 38 3.77 7.13 5.61
N TYR A 39 4.11 6.51 4.48
CA TYR A 39 5.43 6.63 3.87
C TYR A 39 5.73 8.08 3.47
N VAL A 40 4.76 8.78 2.85
CA VAL A 40 4.95 10.18 2.47
C VAL A 40 5.17 11.04 3.72
N ARG A 41 4.39 10.84 4.78
CA ARG A 41 4.57 11.56 6.05
C ARG A 41 5.95 11.32 6.66
N SER A 42 6.40 10.06 6.74
CA SER A 42 7.65 9.74 7.43
C SER A 42 8.91 10.10 6.62
N HIS A 43 8.84 10.10 5.29
CA HIS A 43 10.01 10.36 4.42
C HIS A 43 10.06 11.79 3.88
N TYR A 44 8.92 12.49 3.80
CA TYR A 44 8.83 13.81 3.16
C TYR A 44 8.05 14.84 4.00
N GLY A 45 7.51 14.46 5.17
CA GLY A 45 6.64 15.32 5.97
C GLY A 45 7.32 16.50 6.69
N ASP A 46 8.63 16.42 6.98
CA ASP A 46 9.33 17.40 7.82
C ASP A 46 10.27 18.38 7.07
N GLY A 47 10.18 18.46 5.73
CA GLY A 47 11.10 19.29 4.92
C GLY A 47 10.47 20.32 3.98
N ALA A 48 9.16 20.35 3.81
CA ALA A 48 8.51 21.19 2.78
C ALA A 48 7.95 22.53 3.29
N GLY A 49 8.12 22.86 4.58
CA GLY A 49 7.42 24.01 5.19
C GLY A 49 8.09 24.66 6.40
N SER A 50 9.38 24.41 6.65
CA SER A 50 10.13 25.21 7.62
C SER A 50 10.92 26.27 6.87
N ALA A 51 10.60 27.53 7.17
CA ALA A 51 11.10 28.78 6.59
C ALA A 51 12.63 28.92 6.57
#